data_AF-A0A3A9XXD4-F1
#
_entry.id   AF-A0A3A9XXD4-F1
#
_cell.length_a   1.000
_cell.length_b   1.000
_cell.length_c   1.000
_cell.angle_alpha   90.00
_cell.angle_beta   90.00
_cell.angle_gamma   90.00
#
_symmetry.space_group_name_H-M   'P 1'
#
loop_
_entity.id
_entity.type
_entity.pdbx_description
1 polymer ?
#
loop_
_entity_poly.entity_id
_entity_poly.type
_entity_poly.pdbx_seq_one_letter_code
_entity_poly.pdbx_strand_id
1 'polypeptide(L)'
;MRPDEFLHVLNLLPASLHERTLALRTYIRPRRCETCTSIGHAVRLALTAANYDELGSATQLLDTAEQLANEHDLACRPQDQPNRGQVGRWAAASGPLVGATDASWKKRAGGIGYVVSDGRYGLRSRHPSRVDPTGTSGVLVSELRAVEFLLTAYDTPPAGMTVLVDSVPALAYLHRWQRGEIETMPAGYDLRPRYSGLKPTLVRLAELVVGRPDLTFTHVKAHAHHCLNEAADSLAHMARRRVEEPFDVRQRAHALVEAFLRDWHALAA
;
A
#
# COMPACT_ATOMS: atom_id res chain seq x y z
N MET A 1 3.08 -16.72 7.08
CA MET A 1 4.00 -16.30 6.02
C MET A 1 3.77 -14.86 5.65
N ARG A 2 4.79 -14.04 5.87
CA ARG A 2 4.78 -12.61 5.56
C ARG A 2 5.23 -12.37 4.10
N PRO A 3 4.93 -11.24 3.45
CA PRO A 3 5.34 -10.99 2.06
C PRO A 3 6.86 -11.01 1.82
N ASP A 4 7.65 -10.58 2.80
CA ASP A 4 9.12 -10.62 2.81
C ASP A 4 9.67 -12.05 2.96
N GLU A 5 9.08 -12.83 3.85
CA GLU A 5 9.36 -14.27 4.01
C GLU A 5 8.99 -15.05 2.75
N PHE A 6 7.88 -14.67 2.10
CA PHE A 6 7.47 -15.22 0.81
C PHE A 6 8.51 -14.96 -0.27
N LEU A 7 8.97 -13.72 -0.45
CA LEU A 7 9.98 -13.37 -1.46
C LEU A 7 11.33 -14.06 -1.20
N HIS A 8 11.70 -14.25 0.07
CA HIS A 8 12.93 -14.97 0.42
C HIS A 8 12.86 -16.44 0.04
N VAL A 9 11.78 -17.14 0.38
CA VAL A 9 11.61 -18.57 0.06
C VAL A 9 11.33 -18.77 -1.44
N LEU A 10 10.71 -17.79 -2.12
CA LEU A 10 10.51 -17.81 -3.56
C LEU A 10 11.85 -17.96 -4.31
N ASN A 11 12.92 -17.29 -3.85
CA ASN A 11 14.26 -17.37 -4.44
C ASN A 11 14.96 -18.72 -4.23
N LEU A 12 14.44 -19.58 -3.35
CA LEU A 12 14.95 -20.93 -3.12
C LEU A 12 14.29 -21.96 -4.05
N LEU A 13 13.24 -21.58 -4.77
CA LEU A 13 12.52 -22.48 -5.67
C LEU A 13 13.25 -22.63 -7.02
N PRO A 14 13.20 -23.83 -7.63
CA PRO A 14 13.51 -24.01 -9.04
C PRO A 14 12.64 -23.10 -9.91
N ALA A 15 13.17 -22.68 -11.08
CA ALA A 15 12.49 -21.75 -11.99
C ALA A 15 11.04 -22.18 -12.33
N SER A 16 10.80 -23.49 -12.49
CA SER A 16 9.48 -24.06 -12.77
C SER A 16 8.46 -23.84 -11.65
N LEU A 17 8.88 -23.83 -10.39
CA LEU A 17 8.00 -23.59 -9.23
C LEU A 17 7.92 -22.11 -8.86
N HIS A 18 8.95 -21.34 -9.20
CA HIS A 18 9.03 -19.91 -8.94
C HIS A 18 7.89 -19.14 -9.63
N GLU A 19 7.72 -19.29 -10.95
CA GLU A 19 6.69 -18.57 -11.72
C GLU A 19 5.27 -18.92 -11.26
N ARG A 20 5.03 -20.21 -11.02
CA ARG A 20 3.77 -20.75 -10.50
C ARG A 20 3.39 -20.15 -9.16
N THR A 21 4.36 -20.12 -8.25
CA THR A 21 4.17 -19.56 -6.90
C THR A 21 3.94 -18.05 -6.95
N LEU A 22 4.64 -17.34 -7.85
CA LEU A 22 4.47 -15.90 -8.06
C LEU A 22 3.05 -15.55 -8.54
N ALA A 23 2.46 -16.36 -9.42
CA ALA A 23 1.08 -16.16 -9.89
C ALA A 23 0.06 -16.25 -8.74
N LEU A 24 0.31 -17.10 -7.74
CA LEU A 24 -0.58 -17.32 -6.59
C LEU A 24 -0.35 -16.35 -5.41
N ARG A 25 0.58 -15.39 -5.53
CA ARG A 25 0.98 -14.47 -4.44
C ARG A 25 -0.19 -13.73 -3.77
N THR A 26 -1.28 -13.48 -4.50
CA THR A 26 -2.43 -12.71 -4.00
C THR A 26 -3.20 -13.44 -2.88
N TYR A 27 -3.11 -14.77 -2.82
CA TYR A 27 -3.77 -15.64 -1.84
C TYR A 27 -3.02 -15.75 -0.51
N ILE A 28 -1.77 -15.27 -0.45
CA ILE A 28 -0.96 -15.32 0.76
C ILE A 28 -1.41 -14.27 1.78
N ARG A 29 -2.09 -13.22 1.33
CA ARG A 29 -2.64 -12.22 2.25
C ARG A 29 -3.82 -12.82 3.03
N PRO A 30 -4.04 -12.40 4.29
CA PRO A 30 -5.23 -12.82 5.03
C PRO A 30 -6.50 -12.47 4.26
N ARG A 31 -7.36 -13.47 4.04
CA ARG A 31 -8.64 -13.35 3.32
C ARG A 31 -9.75 -13.87 4.23
N ARG A 32 -10.97 -13.35 4.06
CA ARG A 32 -12.16 -13.84 4.79
C ARG A 32 -12.87 -14.98 4.06
N CYS A 33 -12.56 -15.19 2.78
CA CYS A 33 -13.07 -16.32 2.02
C CYS A 33 -12.32 -17.60 2.41
N GLU A 34 -13.09 -18.65 2.68
CA GLU A 34 -12.57 -19.97 3.03
C GLU A 34 -11.72 -20.54 1.90
N THR A 35 -12.20 -20.48 0.64
CA THR A 35 -11.44 -20.95 -0.54
C THR A 35 -10.12 -20.21 -0.71
N CYS A 36 -10.11 -18.87 -0.61
CA CYS A 36 -8.86 -18.10 -0.63
C CYS A 36 -7.90 -18.49 0.51
N THR A 37 -8.44 -18.81 1.68
CA THR A 37 -7.64 -19.22 2.84
C THR A 37 -7.01 -20.60 2.60
N SER A 38 -7.78 -21.54 2.04
CA SER A 38 -7.30 -22.87 1.65
C SER A 38 -6.21 -22.79 0.58
N ILE A 39 -6.39 -21.97 -0.47
CA ILE A 39 -5.36 -21.70 -1.48
C ILE A 39 -4.09 -21.13 -0.80
N GLY A 40 -4.26 -20.12 0.04
CA GLY A 40 -3.15 -19.50 0.78
C GLY A 40 -2.42 -20.47 1.71
N HIS A 41 -3.11 -21.42 2.33
CA HIS A 41 -2.51 -22.48 3.14
C HIS A 41 -1.71 -23.46 2.29
N ALA A 42 -2.26 -23.92 1.16
CA ALA A 42 -1.56 -24.82 0.24
C ALA A 42 -0.25 -24.18 -0.27
N VAL A 43 -0.27 -22.91 -0.68
CA VAL A 43 0.93 -22.19 -1.12
C VAL A 43 1.97 -22.06 0.00
N ARG A 44 1.52 -21.76 1.24
CA ARG A 44 2.43 -21.67 2.39
C ARG A 44 3.06 -23.01 2.72
N LEU A 45 2.28 -24.10 2.69
CA LEU A 45 2.79 -25.45 2.89
C LEU A 45 3.77 -25.85 1.79
N ALA A 46 3.51 -25.48 0.53
CA ALA A 46 4.43 -25.74 -0.57
C ALA A 46 5.78 -25.06 -0.36
N LEU A 47 5.77 -23.80 0.06
CA LEU A 47 6.98 -23.04 0.38
C LEU A 47 7.71 -23.61 1.60
N THR A 48 6.98 -24.06 2.62
CA THR A 48 7.58 -24.79 3.74
C THR A 48 8.22 -26.09 3.28
N ALA A 49 7.55 -26.90 2.47
CA ALA A 49 8.11 -28.13 1.91
C ALA A 49 9.39 -27.87 1.10
N ALA A 50 9.37 -26.87 0.22
CA ALA A 50 10.54 -26.47 -0.54
C ALA A 50 11.72 -26.01 0.33
N ASN A 51 11.44 -25.32 1.45
CA ASN A 51 12.46 -24.93 2.41
C ASN A 51 13.11 -26.13 3.14
N TYR A 52 12.48 -27.31 3.10
CA TYR A 52 13.02 -28.57 3.59
C TYR A 52 13.47 -29.51 2.45
N ASP A 53 13.66 -28.99 1.23
CA ASP A 53 14.08 -29.73 0.03
C ASP A 53 13.08 -30.81 -0.45
N GLU A 54 11.83 -30.75 0.02
CA GLU A 54 10.73 -31.65 -0.36
C GLU A 54 10.01 -31.15 -1.62
N LEU A 55 10.75 -31.05 -2.73
CA LEU A 55 10.27 -30.43 -3.98
C LEU A 55 9.08 -31.19 -4.63
N GLY A 56 9.00 -32.51 -4.44
CA GLY A 56 7.86 -33.30 -4.90
C GLY A 56 6.56 -32.92 -4.19
N SER A 57 6.62 -32.79 -2.86
CA SER A 57 5.51 -32.33 -2.02
C SER A 57 5.14 -30.88 -2.34
N ALA A 58 6.14 -30.02 -2.55
CA ALA A 58 5.90 -28.63 -2.95
C ALA A 58 5.15 -28.54 -4.29
N THR A 59 5.49 -29.39 -5.25
CA THR A 59 4.81 -29.46 -6.56
C THR A 59 3.34 -29.84 -6.41
N GLN A 60 3.03 -30.91 -5.67
CA GLN A 60 1.64 -31.37 -5.46
C GLN A 60 0.77 -30.32 -4.74
N LEU A 61 1.36 -29.63 -3.76
CA LEU A 61 0.68 -28.56 -3.03
C LEU A 61 0.40 -27.35 -3.93
N LEU A 62 1.31 -27.03 -4.86
CA LEU A 62 1.09 -25.98 -5.87
C LEU A 62 0.05 -26.41 -6.92
N ASP A 63 0.05 -27.65 -7.37
CA ASP A 63 -0.98 -28.19 -8.28
C ASP A 63 -2.38 -28.03 -7.65
N THR A 64 -2.50 -28.38 -6.37
CA THR A 64 -3.75 -28.22 -5.60
C THR A 64 -4.15 -26.75 -5.49
N ALA A 65 -3.19 -25.87 -5.20
CA ALA A 65 -3.46 -24.43 -5.06
C ALA A 65 -3.89 -23.80 -6.40
N GLU A 66 -3.29 -24.20 -7.52
CA GLU A 66 -3.66 -23.75 -8.86
C GLU A 66 -5.03 -24.26 -9.27
N GLN A 67 -5.35 -25.53 -9.01
CA GLN A 67 -6.68 -26.07 -9.28
C GLN A 67 -7.76 -25.30 -8.51
N LEU A 68 -7.57 -25.12 -7.20
CA LEU A 68 -8.49 -24.35 -6.37
C LEU A 68 -8.60 -22.90 -6.83
N ALA A 69 -7.50 -22.28 -7.30
CA ALA A 69 -7.51 -20.92 -7.82
C ALA A 69 -8.20 -20.80 -9.18
N ASN A 70 -8.13 -21.82 -10.04
CA ASN A 70 -8.81 -21.86 -11.33
C ASN A 70 -10.32 -22.09 -11.18
N GLU A 71 -10.73 -22.89 -10.20
CA GLU A 71 -12.13 -23.12 -9.86
C GLU A 71 -12.75 -21.94 -9.10
N HIS A 72 -11.92 -21.10 -8.47
CA HIS A 72 -12.34 -19.93 -7.71
C HIS A 72 -12.34 -18.65 -8.56
N ASP A 73 -13.47 -17.94 -8.57
CA ASP A 73 -13.55 -16.66 -9.28
C ASP A 73 -12.61 -15.61 -8.65
N LEU A 74 -11.72 -15.03 -9.46
CA LEU A 74 -10.81 -13.92 -9.11
C LEU A 74 -11.56 -12.70 -8.53
N ALA A 75 -12.88 -12.65 -8.71
CA ALA A 75 -13.78 -11.65 -8.15
C ALA A 75 -13.89 -11.66 -6.61
N CYS A 76 -13.27 -12.62 -5.90
CA CYS A 76 -13.14 -12.56 -4.44
C CYS A 76 -12.16 -11.44 -4.00
N ARG A 77 -12.62 -10.19 -4.22
CA ARG A 77 -11.93 -8.99 -3.78
C ARG A 77 -11.72 -9.07 -2.26
N PRO A 78 -10.59 -8.59 -1.74
CA PRO A 78 -10.40 -8.52 -0.30
C PRO A 78 -11.48 -7.58 0.25
N GLN A 79 -12.53 -8.16 0.82
CA GLN A 79 -13.62 -7.41 1.42
C GLN A 79 -13.05 -6.74 2.68
N ASP A 80 -13.08 -5.41 2.65
CA ASP A 80 -12.79 -4.50 3.77
C ASP A 80 -11.37 -4.51 4.33
N GLN A 81 -10.48 -3.78 3.66
CA GLN A 81 -9.59 -2.92 4.44
C GLN A 81 -10.45 -1.75 4.96
N PRO A 82 -10.76 -1.64 6.27
CA PRO A 82 -11.68 -0.61 6.78
C PRO A 82 -11.22 0.83 6.49
N ASN A 83 -9.97 0.97 6.12
CA ASN A 83 -9.27 2.22 5.85
C ASN A 83 -9.05 2.47 4.35
N ARG A 84 -9.57 1.62 3.45
CA ARG A 84 -9.47 1.80 2.00
C ARG A 84 -10.82 1.58 1.32
N GLY A 85 -10.98 2.16 0.14
CA GLY A 85 -12.14 1.95 -0.71
C GLY A 85 -11.82 2.22 -2.17
N GLN A 86 -12.81 2.00 -3.03
CA GLN A 86 -12.73 2.34 -4.43
C GLN A 86 -14.07 2.87 -4.93
N VAL A 87 -14.05 3.97 -5.68
CA VAL A 87 -15.21 4.47 -6.42
C VAL A 87 -15.30 3.72 -7.75
N GLY A 88 -16.25 2.79 -7.85
CA GLY A 88 -16.28 1.79 -8.93
C GLY A 88 -16.35 2.35 -10.36
N ARG A 89 -16.99 3.50 -10.56
CA ARG A 89 -17.13 4.13 -11.89
C ARG A 89 -15.81 4.48 -12.57
N TRP A 90 -14.73 4.66 -11.79
CA TRP A 90 -13.41 5.04 -12.31
C TRP A 90 -12.42 3.87 -12.32
N ALA A 91 -12.85 2.67 -11.92
CA ALA A 91 -11.98 1.50 -11.87
C ALA A 91 -11.42 1.09 -13.25
N ALA A 92 -12.11 1.45 -14.33
CA ALA A 92 -11.72 1.21 -15.71
C ALA A 92 -11.38 2.51 -16.46
N ALA A 93 -11.14 3.62 -15.75
CA ALA A 93 -10.73 4.87 -16.37
C ALA A 93 -9.42 4.64 -17.15
N SER A 94 -9.42 5.04 -18.43
CA SER A 94 -8.26 4.88 -19.31
C SER A 94 -7.37 6.13 -19.17
N GLY A 95 -6.09 5.93 -18.88
CA GLY A 95 -5.10 7.00 -18.80
C GLY A 95 -3.96 6.70 -17.81
N PRO A 96 -2.93 7.57 -17.76
CA PRO A 96 -1.86 7.47 -16.77
C PRO A 96 -2.44 7.48 -15.35
N LEU A 97 -1.95 6.58 -14.49
CA LEU A 97 -2.38 6.54 -13.10
C LEU A 97 -1.66 7.60 -12.30
N VAL A 98 -2.45 8.50 -11.73
CA VAL A 98 -1.99 9.60 -10.89
C VAL A 98 -2.63 9.43 -9.52
N GLY A 99 -1.82 9.37 -8.48
CA GLY A 99 -2.28 9.38 -7.11
C GLY A 99 -1.71 10.54 -6.33
N ALA A 100 -2.42 10.98 -5.30
CA ALA A 100 -1.96 12.02 -4.37
C ALA A 100 -2.01 11.51 -2.94
N THR A 101 -1.12 12.03 -2.10
CA THR A 101 -1.01 11.66 -0.69
C THR A 101 -0.86 12.88 0.18
N ASP A 102 -1.40 12.83 1.39
CA ASP A 102 -1.22 13.87 2.40
C ASP A 102 -1.23 13.31 3.83
N ALA A 103 -0.67 14.06 4.77
CA ALA A 103 -0.72 13.80 6.20
C ALA A 103 -1.12 15.03 7.03
N SER A 104 -2.06 14.81 7.95
CA SER A 104 -2.57 15.87 8.83
C SER A 104 -2.31 15.55 10.29
N TRP A 105 -1.82 16.54 11.05
CA TRP A 105 -1.59 16.45 12.49
C TRP A 105 -2.21 17.61 13.26
N LYS A 106 -2.80 17.31 14.42
CA LYS A 106 -3.27 18.29 15.38
C LYS A 106 -3.20 17.69 16.78
N LYS A 107 -2.51 18.38 17.70
CA LYS A 107 -2.29 17.88 19.08
C LYS A 107 -1.70 16.47 19.07
N ARG A 108 -2.46 15.47 19.56
CA ARG A 108 -2.08 14.04 19.61
C ARG A 108 -2.93 13.18 18.67
N ALA A 109 -3.50 13.78 17.63
CA ALA A 109 -4.22 13.08 16.58
C ALA A 109 -3.51 13.30 15.24
N GLY A 110 -3.23 12.21 14.56
CA GLY A 110 -2.69 12.19 13.20
C GLY A 110 -3.63 11.47 12.25
N GLY A 111 -3.56 11.81 10.97
CA GLY A 111 -4.25 11.12 9.90
C GLY A 111 -3.39 11.15 8.64
N ILE A 112 -3.46 10.10 7.84
CA ILE A 112 -2.89 10.08 6.50
C ILE A 112 -3.98 9.70 5.50
N GLY A 113 -3.89 10.23 4.29
CA GLY A 113 -4.85 10.01 3.22
C GLY A 113 -4.16 9.80 1.87
N TYR A 114 -4.83 9.06 0.98
CA TYR A 114 -4.48 9.03 -0.43
C TYR A 114 -5.72 8.87 -1.31
N VAL A 115 -5.61 9.32 -2.56
CA VAL A 115 -6.56 9.08 -3.64
C VAL A 115 -5.81 8.80 -4.94
N VAL A 116 -6.39 8.01 -5.82
CA VAL A 116 -5.85 7.69 -7.15
C VAL A 116 -6.93 7.92 -8.21
N SER A 117 -6.52 8.32 -9.41
CA SER A 117 -7.40 8.59 -10.55
C SER A 117 -8.30 7.40 -10.95
N ASP A 118 -7.92 6.16 -10.62
CA ASP A 118 -8.73 4.93 -10.82
C ASP A 118 -9.84 4.71 -9.77
N GLY A 119 -10.09 5.70 -8.92
CA GLY A 119 -11.09 5.62 -7.88
C GLY A 119 -10.61 5.05 -6.56
N ARG A 120 -9.38 4.52 -6.46
CA ARG A 120 -8.87 3.99 -5.19
C ARG A 120 -8.58 5.11 -4.22
N TYR A 121 -8.90 4.88 -2.96
CA TYR A 121 -8.58 5.81 -1.90
C TYR A 121 -8.34 5.07 -0.59
N GLY A 122 -7.73 5.76 0.36
CA GLY A 122 -7.65 5.29 1.72
C GLY A 122 -7.34 6.40 2.69
N LEU A 123 -7.72 6.15 3.95
CA LEU A 123 -7.44 7.04 5.05
C LEU A 123 -7.17 6.24 6.33
N ARG A 124 -6.17 6.64 7.11
CA ARG A 124 -5.75 5.92 8.32
C ARG A 124 -5.47 6.89 9.47
N SER A 125 -6.23 6.73 10.54
CA SER A 125 -6.04 7.47 11.79
C SER A 125 -4.79 7.00 12.53
N ARG A 126 -4.22 7.90 13.32
CA ARG A 126 -3.04 7.62 14.12
C ARG A 126 -3.07 8.35 15.45
N HIS A 127 -2.73 7.62 16.51
CA HIS A 127 -2.33 8.20 17.78
C HIS A 127 -0.80 8.08 17.93
N PRO A 128 -0.11 9.14 18.38
CA PRO A 128 1.25 9.01 18.86
C PRO A 128 1.22 8.12 20.11
N SER A 129 1.98 7.03 20.07
CA SER A 129 2.20 6.17 21.24
C SER A 129 3.44 6.67 22.00
N ARG A 130 3.63 6.24 23.25
CA ARG A 130 4.86 6.54 24.01
C ARG A 130 6.14 6.03 23.34
N VAL A 131 6.01 5.10 22.39
CA VAL A 131 7.09 4.49 21.61
C VAL A 131 6.92 4.85 20.14
N ASP A 132 6.51 6.09 19.84
CA ASP A 132 6.32 6.52 18.46
C ASP A 132 7.68 6.51 17.71
N PRO A 133 7.87 5.65 16.70
CA PRO A 133 9.14 5.55 16.00
C PRO A 133 9.36 6.70 14.99
N THR A 134 8.48 7.70 14.91
CA THR A 134 8.66 8.87 14.02
C THR A 134 9.77 9.82 14.46
N GLY A 135 10.22 9.77 15.72
CA GLY A 135 11.22 10.72 16.23
C GLY A 135 10.73 12.17 16.19
N THR A 136 11.66 13.13 16.11
CA THR A 136 11.39 14.58 16.06
C THR A 136 10.78 15.04 14.74
N SER A 137 10.88 14.22 13.68
CA SER A 137 10.41 14.53 12.32
C SER A 137 8.99 14.02 12.04
N GLY A 138 8.07 14.16 13.01
CA GLY A 138 6.75 13.53 13.00
C GLY A 138 5.91 13.78 11.74
N VAL A 139 5.91 15.02 11.24
CA VAL A 139 5.17 15.42 10.04
C VAL A 139 5.78 14.76 8.80
N LEU A 140 7.07 14.98 8.54
CA LEU A 140 7.80 14.37 7.41
C LEU A 140 7.63 12.85 7.35
N VAL A 141 7.78 12.15 8.48
CA VAL A 141 7.63 10.70 8.50
C VAL A 141 6.19 10.28 8.20
N SER A 142 5.20 11.11 8.52
CA SER A 142 3.80 10.84 8.20
C SER A 142 3.49 11.04 6.72
N GLU A 143 4.08 12.05 6.08
CA GLU A 143 3.99 12.22 4.61
C GLU A 143 4.53 11.00 3.88
N LEU A 144 5.72 10.56 4.24
CA LEU A 144 6.33 9.36 3.66
C LEU A 144 5.48 8.10 3.93
N ARG A 145 4.82 8.01 5.09
CA ARG A 145 3.88 6.92 5.37
C ARG A 145 2.59 7.01 4.56
N ALA A 146 2.15 8.20 4.16
CA ALA A 146 1.03 8.37 3.24
C ALA A 146 1.38 7.79 1.87
N VAL A 147 2.62 8.02 1.40
CA VAL A 147 3.16 7.40 0.17
C VAL A 147 3.25 5.88 0.28
N GLU A 148 3.79 5.33 1.37
CA GLU A 148 3.78 3.87 1.59
C GLU A 148 2.36 3.31 1.61
N PHE A 149 1.45 4.04 2.24
CA PHE A 149 0.05 3.65 2.33
C PHE A 149 -0.58 3.59 0.94
N LEU A 150 -0.36 4.57 0.06
CA LEU A 150 -0.80 4.53 -1.34
C LEU A 150 -0.18 3.35 -2.09
N LEU A 151 1.16 3.20 -2.08
CA LEU A 151 1.83 2.21 -2.92
C LEU A 151 1.47 0.77 -2.53
N THR A 152 1.24 0.53 -1.24
CA THR A 152 0.76 -0.76 -0.72
C THR A 152 -0.74 -1.01 -0.91
N ALA A 153 -1.48 -0.08 -1.54
CA ALA A 153 -2.84 -0.34 -2.04
C ALA A 153 -2.84 -1.36 -3.19
N TYR A 154 -1.68 -1.59 -3.81
CA TYR A 154 -1.48 -2.51 -4.91
C TYR A 154 -0.65 -3.72 -4.47
N ASP A 155 -0.83 -4.86 -5.15
CA ASP A 155 0.10 -5.99 -5.02
C ASP A 155 1.46 -5.63 -5.60
N THR A 156 1.46 -4.88 -6.69
CA THR A 156 2.60 -4.21 -7.28
C THR A 156 2.10 -2.87 -7.80
N PRO A 157 2.70 -1.72 -7.40
CA PRO A 157 2.29 -0.43 -7.94
C PRO A 157 2.26 -0.46 -9.48
N PRO A 158 1.27 0.14 -10.15
CA PRO A 158 1.22 0.13 -11.61
C PRO A 158 2.47 0.76 -12.22
N ALA A 159 2.89 0.26 -13.38
CA ALA A 159 4.07 0.80 -14.06
C ALA A 159 3.82 2.25 -14.49
N GLY A 160 4.81 3.13 -14.31
CA GLY A 160 4.70 4.54 -14.72
C GLY A 160 3.72 5.37 -13.87
N MET A 161 3.28 4.88 -12.71
CA MET A 161 2.39 5.65 -11.83
C MET A 161 3.06 6.95 -11.37
N THR A 162 2.31 8.04 -11.41
CA THR A 162 2.71 9.33 -10.84
C THR A 162 2.12 9.50 -9.44
N VAL A 163 2.95 9.89 -8.47
CA VAL A 163 2.56 10.19 -7.10
C VAL A 163 2.82 11.66 -6.80
N LEU A 164 1.75 12.39 -6.54
CA LEU A 164 1.75 13.79 -6.16
C LEU A 164 1.97 13.90 -4.65
N VAL A 165 2.95 14.71 -4.26
CA VAL A 165 3.34 14.94 -2.87
C VAL A 165 3.54 16.44 -2.68
N ASP A 166 2.95 17.02 -1.65
CA ASP A 166 3.06 18.47 -1.39
C ASP A 166 4.22 18.85 -0.45
N SER A 167 4.80 17.86 0.21
CA SER A 167 5.98 17.98 1.07
C SER A 167 7.29 17.83 0.30
N VAL A 168 7.95 18.95 0.03
CA VAL A 168 9.29 18.98 -0.60
C VAL A 168 10.33 18.13 0.16
N PRO A 169 10.40 18.14 1.51
CA PRO A 169 11.33 17.26 2.22
C PRO A 169 11.02 15.77 2.01
N ALA A 170 9.74 15.38 1.95
CA ALA A 170 9.37 13.98 1.66
C ALA A 170 9.77 13.60 0.23
N LEU A 171 9.52 14.49 -0.74
CA LEU A 171 9.92 14.30 -2.13
C LEU A 171 11.44 14.10 -2.28
N ALA A 172 12.24 14.87 -1.55
CA ALA A 172 13.69 14.71 -1.54
C ALA A 172 14.13 13.31 -1.08
N TYR A 173 13.50 12.75 -0.03
CA TYR A 173 13.79 11.38 0.42
C TYR A 173 13.41 10.33 -0.64
N LEU A 174 12.24 10.47 -1.27
CA LEU A 174 11.78 9.55 -2.31
C LEU A 174 12.78 9.49 -3.48
N HIS A 175 13.23 10.65 -3.97
CA HIS A 175 14.24 10.71 -5.03
C HIS A 175 15.62 10.19 -4.60
N ARG A 176 16.01 10.38 -3.34
CA ARG A 176 17.25 9.79 -2.80
C ARG A 176 17.19 8.27 -2.80
N TRP A 177 16.06 7.70 -2.36
CA TRP A 177 15.87 6.25 -2.39
C TRP A 177 15.80 5.69 -3.81
N GLN A 178 15.18 6.41 -4.77
CA GLN A 178 15.23 6.03 -6.19
C GLN A 178 16.67 5.96 -6.73
N ARG A 179 17.57 6.80 -6.20
CA ARG A 179 19.01 6.79 -6.55
C ARG A 179 19.83 5.77 -5.75
N GLY A 180 19.18 4.92 -4.96
CA GLY A 180 19.84 3.84 -4.20
C GLY A 180 20.29 4.23 -2.78
N GLU A 181 20.05 5.46 -2.32
CA GLU A 181 20.44 5.91 -0.98
C GLU A 181 19.49 5.40 0.14
N ILE A 182 19.12 4.11 0.10
CA ILE A 182 18.05 3.52 0.94
C ILE A 182 18.33 3.53 2.44
N GLU A 183 19.60 3.65 2.85
CA GLU A 183 19.97 3.75 4.26
C GLU A 183 19.72 5.14 4.84
N THR A 184 19.48 6.15 3.99
CA THR A 184 19.22 7.49 4.53
C THR A 184 17.79 7.64 4.99
N MET A 185 17.62 7.87 6.28
CA MET A 185 16.32 8.03 6.93
C MET A 185 16.14 9.44 7.50
N PRO A 186 14.88 9.87 7.75
CA PRO A 186 14.61 11.08 8.51
C PRO A 186 15.31 11.06 9.88
N ALA A 187 15.78 12.23 10.32
CA ALA A 187 16.47 12.36 11.60
C ALA A 187 15.60 11.85 12.76
N GLY A 188 16.18 10.98 13.58
CA GLY A 188 15.51 10.37 14.73
C GLY A 188 14.52 9.25 14.37
N TYR A 189 14.45 8.80 13.11
CA TYR A 189 13.60 7.67 12.74
C TYR A 189 14.12 6.36 13.36
N ASP A 190 13.27 5.67 14.10
CA ASP A 190 13.66 4.44 14.81
C ASP A 190 13.67 3.24 13.86
N LEU A 191 14.85 2.64 13.68
CA LEU A 191 15.11 1.49 12.81
C LEU A 191 14.80 0.14 13.45
N ARG A 192 14.48 0.09 14.75
CA ARG A 192 14.21 -1.17 15.44
C ARG A 192 13.07 -1.94 14.76
N PRO A 193 13.15 -3.27 14.65
CA PRO A 193 12.05 -4.07 14.13
C PRO A 193 10.73 -3.76 14.86
N ARG A 194 9.62 -3.74 14.11
CA ARG A 194 8.27 -3.58 14.68
C ARG A 194 7.78 -4.92 15.24
N TYR A 195 6.56 -4.93 15.80
CA TYR A 195 5.93 -6.15 16.31
C TYR A 195 6.07 -7.30 15.30
N SER A 196 6.37 -8.50 15.79
CA SER A 196 6.69 -9.71 15.01
C SER A 196 7.96 -9.63 14.12
N GLY A 197 8.86 -8.66 14.33
CA GLY A 197 10.11 -8.54 13.57
C GLY A 197 9.94 -7.89 12.20
N LEU A 198 8.81 -7.22 11.94
CA LEU A 198 8.58 -6.53 10.68
C LEU A 198 9.53 -5.34 10.49
N LYS A 199 10.04 -5.16 9.28
CA LYS A 199 10.82 -3.96 8.94
C LYS A 199 10.01 -2.68 9.20
N PRO A 200 10.65 -1.61 9.70
CA PRO A 200 10.07 -0.28 9.79
C PRO A 200 9.41 0.17 8.48
N THR A 201 8.29 0.90 8.56
CA THR A 201 7.55 1.36 7.36
C THR A 201 8.42 2.10 6.35
N LEU A 202 9.34 2.95 6.80
CA LEU A 202 10.16 3.77 5.91
C LEU A 202 11.28 2.95 5.27
N VAL A 203 11.78 1.93 5.95
CA VAL A 203 12.72 0.95 5.38
C VAL A 203 12.02 0.19 4.25
N ARG A 204 10.78 -0.30 4.49
CA ARG A 204 9.99 -0.96 3.44
C ARG A 204 9.69 -0.04 2.26
N LEU A 205 9.42 1.23 2.53
CA LEU A 205 9.17 2.21 1.48
C LEU A 205 10.44 2.47 0.66
N ALA A 206 11.59 2.65 1.29
CA ALA A 206 12.87 2.84 0.60
C ALA A 206 13.20 1.64 -0.30
N GLU A 207 13.03 0.42 0.20
CA GLU A 207 13.21 -0.83 -0.55
C GLU A 207 12.24 -0.95 -1.75
N LEU A 208 10.99 -0.55 -1.56
CA LEU A 208 10.01 -0.53 -2.66
C LEU A 208 10.40 0.50 -3.72
N VAL A 209 10.76 1.71 -3.29
CA VAL A 209 11.04 2.84 -4.19
C VAL A 209 12.32 2.61 -5.01
N VAL A 210 13.38 2.06 -4.41
CA VAL A 210 14.61 1.74 -5.16
C VAL A 210 14.36 0.70 -6.24
N GLY A 211 13.47 -0.27 -5.98
CA GLY A 211 13.08 -1.29 -6.97
C GLY A 211 12.13 -0.78 -8.05
N ARG A 212 11.74 0.50 -8.01
CA ARG A 212 10.69 1.09 -8.86
C ARG A 212 11.12 2.44 -9.45
N PRO A 213 12.16 2.46 -10.31
CA PRO A 213 12.61 3.67 -10.99
C PRO A 213 11.57 4.23 -11.97
N ASP A 214 10.56 3.43 -12.34
CA ASP A 214 9.45 3.82 -13.21
C ASP A 214 8.38 4.67 -12.49
N LEU A 215 8.38 4.71 -11.15
CA LEU A 215 7.49 5.61 -10.41
C LEU A 215 7.95 7.06 -10.58
N THR A 216 7.00 7.95 -10.87
CA THR A 216 7.27 9.39 -10.90
C THR A 216 6.75 10.02 -9.62
N PHE A 217 7.60 10.76 -8.91
CA PHE A 217 7.18 11.57 -7.77
C PHE A 217 7.21 13.04 -8.17
N THR A 218 6.13 13.77 -7.92
CA THR A 218 5.98 15.16 -8.38
C THR A 218 5.51 16.05 -7.25
N HIS A 219 6.16 17.21 -7.11
CA HIS A 219 5.71 18.23 -6.17
C HIS A 219 4.42 18.87 -6.67
N VAL A 220 3.43 19.00 -5.79
CA VAL A 220 2.27 19.86 -6.00
C VAL A 220 2.22 20.89 -4.89
N LYS A 221 1.90 22.14 -5.23
CA LYS A 221 1.77 23.19 -4.22
C LYS A 221 0.53 22.89 -3.37
N ALA A 222 0.71 22.86 -2.05
CA ALA A 222 -0.40 22.75 -1.11
C ALA A 222 -1.41 23.89 -1.33
N HIS A 223 -2.71 23.58 -1.20
CA HIS A 223 -3.81 24.53 -1.38
C HIS A 223 -3.86 25.24 -2.74
N ALA A 224 -3.37 24.59 -3.79
CA ALA A 224 -3.42 25.10 -5.16
C ALA A 224 -4.64 24.63 -5.94
N HIS A 225 -5.69 24.12 -5.27
CA HIS A 225 -6.91 23.61 -5.88
C HIS A 225 -6.69 22.41 -6.83
N HIS A 226 -5.62 21.66 -6.62
CA HIS A 226 -5.38 20.44 -7.38
C HIS A 226 -6.29 19.31 -6.87
N CYS A 227 -7.30 18.90 -7.66
CA CYS A 227 -8.39 18.02 -7.22
C CYS A 227 -7.92 16.78 -6.42
N LEU A 228 -6.93 16.04 -6.91
CA LEU A 228 -6.42 14.85 -6.21
C LEU A 228 -5.72 15.20 -4.88
N ASN A 229 -4.97 16.31 -4.84
CA ASN A 229 -4.26 16.73 -3.62
C ASN A 229 -5.24 17.19 -2.54
N GLU A 230 -6.23 18.01 -2.92
CA GLU A 230 -7.28 18.48 -2.00
C GLU A 230 -8.12 17.31 -1.46
N ALA A 231 -8.37 16.29 -2.27
CA ALA A 231 -9.02 15.06 -1.83
C ALA A 231 -8.16 14.28 -0.82
N ALA A 232 -6.85 14.15 -1.08
CA ALA A 232 -5.93 13.50 -0.15
C ALA A 232 -5.84 14.26 1.19
N ASP A 233 -5.75 15.59 1.16
CA ASP A 233 -5.77 16.46 2.35
C ASP A 233 -7.06 16.29 3.15
N SER A 234 -8.20 16.34 2.47
CA SER A 234 -9.50 16.13 3.10
C SER A 234 -9.62 14.75 3.77
N LEU A 235 -9.07 13.70 3.14
CA LEU A 235 -9.02 12.36 3.72
C LEU A 235 -8.09 12.29 4.93
N ALA A 236 -6.92 12.92 4.89
CA ALA A 236 -5.99 12.98 6.01
C ALA A 236 -6.61 13.74 7.20
N HIS A 237 -7.27 14.87 6.94
CA HIS A 237 -8.05 15.64 7.91
C HIS A 237 -9.19 14.81 8.52
N MET A 238 -9.92 14.05 7.70
CA MET A 238 -11.01 13.19 8.16
C MET A 238 -10.49 12.04 9.05
N ALA A 239 -9.40 11.38 8.63
CA ALA A 239 -8.74 10.35 9.43
C ALA A 239 -8.25 10.90 10.78
N ARG A 240 -7.68 12.10 10.78
CA ARG A 240 -7.27 12.79 12.00
C ARG A 240 -8.46 13.08 12.92
N ARG A 241 -9.56 13.64 12.39
CA ARG A 241 -10.75 13.98 13.20
C ARG A 241 -11.43 12.76 13.82
N ARG A 242 -11.45 11.62 13.11
CA ARG A 242 -12.02 10.36 13.61
C ARG A 242 -11.43 9.90 14.94
N VAL A 243 -10.21 10.32 15.23
CA VAL A 243 -9.55 10.06 16.53
C VAL A 243 -10.32 10.69 17.69
N GLU A 244 -10.82 11.91 17.50
CA GLU A 244 -11.44 12.72 18.55
C GLU A 244 -12.97 12.63 18.51
N GLU A 245 -13.55 12.35 17.34
CA GLU A 245 -14.99 12.40 17.10
C GLU A 245 -15.49 11.11 16.42
N PRO A 246 -16.52 10.43 16.95
CA PRO A 246 -17.14 9.31 16.27
C PRO A 246 -18.05 9.81 15.14
N PHE A 247 -17.83 9.31 13.92
CA PHE A 247 -18.74 9.50 12.78
C PHE A 247 -18.53 8.38 11.76
N ASP A 248 -19.50 8.20 10.85
CA ASP A 248 -19.32 7.32 9.70
C ASP A 248 -18.32 7.93 8.71
N VAL A 249 -17.07 7.52 8.89
CA VAL A 249 -15.94 7.94 8.07
C VAL A 249 -16.00 7.34 6.66
N ARG A 250 -16.60 6.16 6.50
CA ARG A 250 -16.53 5.40 5.27
C ARG A 250 -17.42 6.03 4.21
N GLN A 251 -18.69 6.28 4.55
CA GLN A 251 -19.64 6.91 3.63
C GLN A 251 -19.16 8.32 3.24
N ARG A 252 -18.68 9.09 4.22
CA ARG A 252 -18.16 10.45 3.97
C ARG A 252 -16.91 10.45 3.08
N ALA A 253 -15.95 9.57 3.34
CA ALA A 253 -14.77 9.44 2.50
C ALA A 253 -15.13 9.05 1.06
N HIS A 254 -16.07 8.12 0.89
CA HIS A 254 -16.52 7.71 -0.45
C HIS A 254 -17.15 8.85 -1.23
N ALA A 255 -18.11 9.56 -0.63
CA ALA A 255 -18.80 10.68 -1.28
C ALA A 255 -17.84 11.83 -1.63
N LEU A 256 -16.90 12.13 -0.73
CA LEU A 256 -15.88 13.14 -0.95
C LEU A 256 -14.97 12.78 -2.14
N VAL A 257 -14.45 11.55 -2.15
CA VAL A 257 -13.57 11.08 -3.23
C VAL A 257 -14.30 11.04 -4.56
N GLU A 258 -15.57 10.60 -4.57
CA GLU A 258 -16.37 10.62 -5.79
C GLU A 258 -16.52 12.04 -6.37
N ALA A 259 -16.77 13.05 -5.51
CA ALA A 259 -16.90 14.43 -5.94
C ALA A 259 -15.60 14.97 -6.57
N PHE A 260 -14.46 14.84 -5.87
CA PHE A 260 -13.17 15.32 -6.39
C PHE A 260 -12.73 14.58 -7.66
N LEU A 261 -13.00 13.28 -7.76
CA LEU A 261 -12.68 12.51 -8.97
C LEU A 261 -13.58 12.89 -10.15
N ARG A 262 -14.83 13.29 -9.91
CA ARG A 262 -15.69 13.83 -10.95
C ARG A 262 -15.07 15.10 -11.56
N ASP A 263 -14.58 16.01 -10.72
CA ASP A 263 -13.94 17.24 -11.18
C ASP A 263 -12.60 16.95 -11.88
N TRP A 264 -11.79 16.04 -11.34
CA TRP A 264 -10.55 15.59 -11.97
C TRP A 264 -10.78 15.04 -13.39
N HIS A 265 -11.72 14.10 -13.54
CA HIS A 265 -12.00 13.49 -14.83
C HIS A 265 -12.73 14.44 -15.79
N ALA A 266 -13.44 15.45 -15.28
CA ALA A 266 -14.03 16.50 -16.12
C ALA A 266 -12.99 17.48 -16.67
N LEU A 267 -11.89 17.72 -15.94
CA LEU A 267 -10.77 18.56 -16.40
C LEU A 267 -9.84 17.84 -17.40
N ALA A 268 -9.87 16.51 -17.41
CA ALA A 268 -9.03 15.66 -18.26
C ALA A 268 -9.73 15.23 -19.58
N ALA A 269 -11.04 15.47 -19.71
CA ALA A 269 -11.85 15.19 -20.88
C ALA A 269 -11.89 16.40 -21.84
#